data_AF-A0A7W1V1J1-F1
#
_entry.id   AF-A0A7W1V1J1-F1
#
_cell.length_a   1.000
_cell.length_b   1.000
_cell.length_c   1.000
_cell.angle_alpha   90.00
_cell.angle_beta   90.00
_cell.angle_gamma   90.00
#
_symmetry.space_group_name_H-M   'P 1'
#
loop_
_entity.id
_entity.type
_entity.pdbx_description
1 polymer ?
#
loop_
_entity_poly.entity_id
_entity_poly.type
_entity_poly.pdbx_seq_one_letter_code
_entity_poly.pdbx_strand_id
1 'polypeptide(L)'
;MKFRYLLINIVFLFFYFNTNAQVCDILIPICTSQDGLNNNAIDPSPITIQSTCQILQGTRTSWYYILIDEPTNFTFQIEPTGNVDYDFAVWVNADCANLGIADRASYDAPPPYNTGLTLTATGTCEGVFGTGNVMFLALVPGDEVIIVVDRFSITPDTFNLTFGDPDAFDCSILVTAACEGEPITLDASATDAIGYEWSYEDPPGSNLYIPFIPAETGPT
;
A
#
# COMPACT_ATOMS: atom_id res chain seq x y z
N MET A 1 -54.02 1.32 48.35
CA MET A 1 -53.00 2.38 48.11
C MET A 1 -51.69 1.85 48.67
N LYS A 2 -50.61 1.53 47.95
CA LYS A 2 -50.16 1.75 46.57
C LYS A 2 -49.28 0.54 46.18
N PHE A 3 -49.54 -0.05 45.02
CA PHE A 3 -48.58 -0.89 44.30
C PHE A 3 -47.41 0.02 43.89
N ARG A 4 -46.17 -0.29 44.27
CA ARG A 4 -45.00 0.45 43.79
C ARG A 4 -44.09 -0.48 42.99
N TYR A 5 -44.00 -0.12 41.73
CA TYR A 5 -43.45 -0.86 40.61
C TYR A 5 -41.94 -1.10 40.75
N LEU A 6 -41.57 -2.33 40.41
CA LEU A 6 -40.21 -2.77 40.10
C LEU A 6 -39.76 -2.05 38.81
N LEU A 7 -38.71 -1.25 38.89
CA LEU A 7 -38.02 -0.67 37.72
C LEU A 7 -36.55 -1.09 37.81
N ILE A 8 -36.22 -2.21 37.18
CA ILE A 8 -34.83 -2.60 36.90
C ILE A 8 -34.48 -1.94 35.56
N ASN A 9 -33.65 -0.90 35.62
CA ASN A 9 -33.11 -0.23 34.45
C ASN A 9 -32.05 -1.14 33.81
N ILE A 10 -32.33 -1.67 32.61
CA ILE A 10 -31.32 -2.35 31.79
C ILE A 10 -30.55 -1.27 31.03
N VAL A 11 -29.30 -1.05 31.42
CA VAL A 11 -28.35 -0.18 30.70
C VAL A 11 -27.63 -1.05 29.67
N PHE A 12 -28.01 -0.94 28.39
CA PHE A 12 -27.22 -1.48 27.27
C PHE A 12 -26.05 -0.52 27.01
N LEU A 13 -24.85 -0.87 27.48
CA LEU A 13 -23.62 -0.24 27.01
C LEU A 13 -23.35 -0.73 25.58
N PHE A 14 -23.63 0.11 24.59
CA PHE A 14 -23.05 -0.03 23.26
C PHE A 14 -21.57 0.34 23.34
N PHE A 15 -20.70 -0.66 23.42
CA PHE A 15 -19.28 -0.47 23.12
C PHE A 15 -19.16 -0.25 21.61
N TYR A 16 -19.01 1.01 21.21
CA TYR A 16 -18.53 1.34 19.87
C TYR A 16 -17.05 0.96 19.81
N PHE A 17 -16.76 -0.22 19.27
CA PHE A 17 -15.41 -0.52 18.81
C PHE A 17 -15.17 0.35 17.57
N ASN A 18 -14.35 1.40 17.71
CA ASN A 18 -13.80 2.09 16.55
C ASN A 18 -12.71 1.17 15.99
N THR A 19 -13.05 0.42 14.95
CA THR A 19 -12.03 -0.19 14.09
C THR A 19 -11.50 0.92 13.20
N ASN A 20 -10.36 1.52 13.57
CA ASN A 20 -9.62 2.32 12.60
C ASN A 20 -9.09 1.37 11.52
N ALA A 21 -9.20 1.76 10.25
CA ALA A 21 -8.53 1.04 9.16
C ALA A 21 -7.04 0.95 9.49
N GLN A 22 -6.42 -0.21 9.29
CA GLN A 22 -4.98 -0.37 9.47
C GLN A 22 -4.27 -0.09 8.14
N VAL A 23 -2.97 0.20 8.16
CA VAL A 23 -2.22 0.37 6.90
C VAL A 23 -2.28 -0.91 6.08
N CYS A 24 -2.21 -2.08 6.72
CA CYS A 24 -2.31 -3.39 6.08
C CYS A 24 -3.54 -3.52 5.15
N ASP A 25 -4.66 -2.87 5.51
CA ASP A 25 -5.93 -3.00 4.79
C ASP A 25 -5.99 -2.12 3.53
N ILE A 26 -5.05 -1.18 3.38
CA ILE A 26 -5.06 -0.15 2.33
C ILE A 26 -3.80 -0.18 1.44
N LEU A 27 -2.94 -1.18 1.60
CA LEU A 27 -1.76 -1.36 0.76
C LEU A 27 -2.16 -1.77 -0.66
N ILE A 28 -1.71 -1.00 -1.64
CA ILE A 28 -1.85 -1.35 -3.06
C ILE A 28 -0.60 -2.13 -3.48
N PRO A 29 -0.71 -3.43 -3.83
CA PRO A 29 0.44 -4.20 -4.26
C PRO A 29 0.93 -3.70 -5.63
N ILE A 30 2.25 -3.55 -5.77
CA ILE A 30 2.93 -3.17 -6.99
C ILE A 30 3.90 -4.27 -7.37
N CYS A 31 3.82 -4.73 -8.62
CA CYS A 31 4.77 -5.68 -9.18
C CYS A 31 5.29 -5.25 -10.57
N THR A 32 4.94 -4.04 -11.02
CA THR A 32 5.40 -3.40 -12.26
C THR A 32 5.43 -1.87 -12.08
N SER A 33 5.84 -1.10 -13.08
CA SER A 33 5.72 0.37 -13.02
C SER A 33 4.25 0.82 -12.92
N GLN A 34 4.00 1.94 -12.23
CA GLN A 34 2.66 2.55 -12.11
C GLN A 34 2.49 3.79 -13.03
N ASP A 35 3.30 3.88 -14.07
CA ASP A 35 3.30 5.01 -15.00
C ASP A 35 2.01 5.08 -15.83
N GLY A 36 1.44 6.29 -15.93
CA GLY A 36 0.23 6.52 -16.72
C GLY A 36 -1.06 5.98 -16.08
N LEU A 37 -1.01 5.48 -14.83
CA LEU A 37 -2.17 4.99 -14.09
C LEU A 37 -2.93 6.08 -13.34
N ASN A 38 -2.50 7.34 -13.45
CA ASN A 38 -3.11 8.49 -12.78
C ASN A 38 -3.21 8.30 -11.25
N ASN A 39 -2.10 7.89 -10.62
CA ASN A 39 -2.05 7.70 -9.17
C ASN A 39 -2.48 8.98 -8.45
N ASN A 40 -3.24 8.83 -7.36
CA ASN A 40 -3.80 9.96 -6.65
C ASN A 40 -3.89 9.68 -5.15
N ALA A 41 -3.30 10.59 -4.37
CA ALA A 41 -3.36 10.57 -2.93
C ALA A 41 -4.55 11.42 -2.47
N ILE A 42 -5.60 10.77 -1.93
CA ILE A 42 -6.87 11.42 -1.58
C ILE A 42 -7.34 11.10 -0.17
N ASP A 43 -6.97 9.95 0.38
CA ASP A 43 -7.50 9.47 1.65
C ASP A 43 -6.59 9.81 2.82
N PRO A 44 -7.14 10.16 4.00
CA PRO A 44 -6.31 10.43 5.17
C PRO A 44 -5.57 9.16 5.62
N SER A 45 -4.36 9.35 6.12
CA SER A 45 -3.58 8.27 6.71
C SER A 45 -4.26 7.73 7.97
N PRO A 46 -4.30 6.40 8.17
CA PRO A 46 -4.81 5.80 9.40
C PRO A 46 -3.86 5.98 10.60
N ILE A 47 -2.63 6.42 10.37
CA ILE A 47 -1.58 6.54 11.38
C ILE A 47 -0.86 7.89 11.30
N THR A 48 -0.05 8.19 12.32
CA THR A 48 0.96 9.26 12.19
C THR A 48 2.14 8.74 11.39
N ILE A 49 2.46 9.41 10.29
CA ILE A 49 3.62 9.06 9.46
C ILE A 49 4.84 9.82 9.98
N GLN A 50 5.72 9.12 10.69
CA GLN A 50 6.88 9.72 11.33
C GLN A 50 8.18 9.25 10.68
N SER A 51 9.08 10.19 10.38
CA SER A 51 10.44 9.93 9.94
C SER A 51 11.45 10.46 10.96
N THR A 52 12.75 10.30 10.68
CA THR A 52 13.81 10.84 11.54
C THR A 52 13.96 12.35 11.44
N CYS A 53 13.47 12.97 10.35
CA CYS A 53 13.64 14.40 10.12
C CYS A 53 12.37 15.22 10.32
N GLN A 54 11.17 14.63 10.17
CA GLN A 54 9.89 15.35 10.21
C GLN A 54 8.69 14.37 10.39
N ILE A 55 7.47 14.91 10.45
CA ILE A 55 6.20 14.16 10.44
C ILE A 55 5.40 14.62 9.22
N LEU A 56 4.92 13.68 8.39
CA LEU A 56 4.09 14.04 7.23
C LEU A 56 2.70 14.51 7.67
N GLN A 57 2.07 15.34 6.86
CA GLN A 57 0.73 15.86 7.15
C GLN A 57 -0.31 14.72 7.14
N GLY A 58 -0.13 13.76 6.24
CA GLY A 58 -0.91 12.51 6.17
C GLY A 58 -2.39 12.73 5.89
N THR A 59 -2.78 13.90 5.36
CA THR A 59 -4.20 14.19 5.11
C THR A 59 -4.72 13.58 3.82
N ARG A 60 -3.82 13.23 2.89
CA ARG A 60 -4.15 12.78 1.54
C ARG A 60 -3.04 11.86 1.07
N THR A 61 -3.26 10.57 1.22
CA THR A 61 -2.21 9.55 1.09
C THR A 61 -2.59 8.48 0.08
N SER A 62 -1.57 7.87 -0.51
CA SER A 62 -1.64 6.60 -1.23
C SER A 62 -0.58 5.67 -0.65
N TRP A 63 -0.93 4.41 -0.44
CA TRP A 63 -0.09 3.41 0.20
C TRP A 63 0.19 2.27 -0.75
N TYR A 64 1.46 1.89 -0.87
CA TYR A 64 1.91 0.88 -1.80
C TYR A 64 2.77 -0.16 -1.10
N TYR A 65 2.71 -1.39 -1.60
CA TYR A 65 3.49 -2.51 -1.10
C TYR A 65 4.20 -3.22 -2.26
N ILE A 66 5.48 -3.51 -2.09
CA ILE A 66 6.33 -4.20 -3.07
C ILE A 66 7.08 -5.31 -2.35
N LEU A 67 7.14 -6.49 -2.96
CA LEU A 67 8.00 -7.59 -2.52
C LEU A 67 9.13 -7.74 -3.53
N ILE A 68 10.34 -8.01 -3.04
CA ILE A 68 11.55 -8.14 -3.87
C ILE A 68 11.86 -9.61 -4.13
N ASP A 69 12.11 -9.98 -5.40
CA ASP A 69 12.52 -11.34 -5.83
C ASP A 69 13.97 -11.39 -6.34
N GLU A 70 14.57 -10.24 -6.71
CA GLU A 70 15.97 -10.14 -7.12
C GLU A 70 16.73 -9.03 -6.37
N PRO A 71 18.04 -9.18 -6.07
CA PRO A 71 18.81 -8.11 -5.44
C PRO A 71 18.81 -6.84 -6.29
N THR A 72 18.48 -5.70 -5.68
CA THR A 72 18.39 -4.42 -6.40
C THR A 72 18.83 -3.23 -5.55
N ASN A 73 19.29 -2.17 -6.24
CA ASN A 73 19.41 -0.84 -5.64
C ASN A 73 18.09 -0.12 -5.88
N PHE A 74 17.12 -0.38 -5.00
CA PHE A 74 15.76 0.06 -5.13
C PHE A 74 15.65 1.58 -5.16
N THR A 75 15.08 2.08 -6.26
CA THR A 75 14.82 3.49 -6.52
C THR A 75 13.45 3.69 -7.12
N PHE A 76 12.82 4.82 -6.85
CA PHE A 76 11.61 5.27 -7.53
C PHE A 76 11.62 6.79 -7.69
N GLN A 77 10.77 7.31 -8.57
CA GLN A 77 10.45 8.73 -8.65
C GLN A 77 8.93 8.93 -8.63
N ILE A 78 8.50 9.91 -7.83
CA ILE A 78 7.17 10.48 -7.83
C ILE A 78 7.25 11.75 -8.67
N GLU A 79 6.54 11.75 -9.79
CA GLU A 79 6.52 12.87 -10.72
C GLU A 79 5.10 13.44 -10.79
N PRO A 80 4.84 14.59 -10.14
CA PRO A 80 3.54 15.23 -10.18
C PRO A 80 3.17 15.64 -11.62
N THR A 81 1.88 15.55 -11.96
CA THR A 81 1.39 15.97 -13.29
C THR A 81 1.35 17.50 -13.38
N GLY A 82 1.01 18.16 -12.27
CA GLY A 82 1.04 19.60 -12.09
C GLY A 82 2.17 20.07 -11.18
N ASN A 83 2.09 21.35 -10.76
CA ASN A 83 3.00 21.91 -9.78
C ASN A 83 2.45 21.68 -8.36
N VAL A 84 2.46 20.42 -7.94
CA VAL A 84 1.87 19.95 -6.68
C VAL A 84 2.93 19.25 -5.85
N ASP A 85 3.02 19.71 -4.60
CA ASP A 85 3.94 19.19 -3.59
C ASP A 85 3.43 17.83 -3.06
N TYR A 86 4.27 16.81 -3.28
CA TYR A 86 4.13 15.48 -2.73
C TYR A 86 5.35 15.16 -1.88
N ASP A 87 5.08 14.69 -0.68
CA ASP A 87 6.07 14.14 0.24
C ASP A 87 5.96 12.61 0.24
N PHE A 88 6.96 11.93 0.79
CA PHE A 88 6.87 10.48 0.95
C PHE A 88 7.60 9.96 2.18
N ALA A 89 7.23 8.74 2.58
CA ALA A 89 7.98 7.93 3.52
C ALA A 89 8.02 6.46 3.06
N VAL A 90 9.10 5.76 3.41
CA VAL A 90 9.34 4.35 3.04
C VAL A 90 9.77 3.56 4.27
N TRP A 91 9.24 2.34 4.39
CA TRP A 91 9.65 1.36 5.38
C TRP A 91 10.09 0.07 4.69
N VAL A 92 11.11 -0.58 5.24
CA VAL A 92 11.58 -1.89 4.78
C VAL A 92 11.36 -2.93 5.87
N ASN A 93 10.73 -4.06 5.53
CA ASN A 93 10.45 -5.18 6.43
C ASN A 93 9.73 -4.76 7.72
N ALA A 94 8.86 -3.75 7.62
CA ALA A 94 8.11 -3.24 8.75
C ALA A 94 6.74 -3.93 8.86
N ASP A 95 6.31 -4.19 10.10
CA ASP A 95 4.96 -4.63 10.39
C ASP A 95 3.96 -3.52 9.99
N CYS A 96 3.10 -3.78 9.01
CA CYS A 96 2.10 -2.81 8.57
C CYS A 96 1.08 -2.44 9.67
N ALA A 97 0.92 -3.25 10.72
CA ALA A 97 0.11 -2.90 11.88
C ALA A 97 0.83 -1.92 12.82
N ASN A 98 2.16 -1.80 12.72
CA ASN A 98 2.99 -0.95 13.55
C ASN A 98 4.30 -0.55 12.83
N LEU A 99 4.18 0.34 11.84
CA LEU A 99 5.29 0.72 10.97
C LEU A 99 6.48 1.40 11.69
N GLY A 100 6.23 2.09 12.80
CA GLY A 100 7.29 2.83 13.50
C GLY A 100 7.85 3.99 12.66
N ILE A 101 9.17 4.21 12.76
CA ILE A 101 9.87 5.31 12.08
C ILE A 101 10.29 4.89 10.67
N ALA A 102 10.01 5.72 9.67
CA ALA A 102 10.38 5.47 8.29
C ALA A 102 11.90 5.41 8.06
N ASP A 103 12.32 4.48 7.20
CA ASP A 103 13.72 4.29 6.78
C ASP A 103 14.17 5.34 5.78
N ARG A 104 13.25 5.83 4.93
CA ARG A 104 13.45 6.94 4.02
C ARG A 104 12.29 7.92 4.10
N ALA A 105 12.57 9.21 3.95
CA ALA A 105 11.52 10.20 3.74
C ALA A 105 12.03 11.47 3.05
N SER A 106 11.16 12.11 2.30
CA SER A 106 11.43 13.39 1.66
C SER A 106 10.25 14.34 1.87
N TYR A 107 10.58 15.62 2.00
CA TYR A 107 9.65 16.72 2.27
C TYR A 107 9.91 17.80 1.22
N ASP A 108 9.47 17.57 -0.01
CA ASP A 108 9.95 18.30 -1.18
C ASP A 108 9.17 19.62 -1.39
N ALA A 109 9.53 20.68 -0.67
CA ALA A 109 8.82 21.96 -0.80
C ALA A 109 9.27 22.89 -1.96
N PRO A 110 10.47 22.80 -2.56
CA PRO A 110 10.81 23.61 -3.73
C PRO A 110 10.44 22.91 -5.06
N PRO A 111 9.79 23.60 -6.01
CA PRO A 111 9.60 23.09 -7.37
C PRO A 111 10.94 22.66 -8.02
N PRO A 112 10.97 21.60 -8.85
CA PRO A 112 9.82 21.03 -9.59
C PRO A 112 9.00 19.94 -8.88
N TYR A 113 9.13 19.72 -7.57
CA TYR A 113 8.35 18.74 -6.80
C TYR A 113 8.54 17.27 -7.21
N ASN A 114 9.60 16.98 -7.95
CA ASN A 114 9.98 15.60 -8.26
C ASN A 114 10.76 15.04 -7.07
N THR A 115 10.16 14.04 -6.44
CA THR A 115 10.67 13.47 -5.19
C THR A 115 10.87 11.96 -5.34
N GLY A 116 11.85 11.39 -4.65
CA GLY A 116 12.04 9.95 -4.66
C GLY A 116 13.35 9.45 -4.09
N LEU A 117 13.74 8.27 -4.56
CA LEU A 117 15.01 7.62 -4.22
C LEU A 117 15.93 7.61 -5.42
N THR A 118 17.21 7.95 -5.23
CA THR A 118 18.20 7.93 -6.32
C THR A 118 19.51 7.27 -5.90
N LEU A 119 20.29 6.84 -6.90
CA LEU A 119 21.62 6.25 -6.68
C LEU A 119 22.68 7.28 -6.27
N THR A 120 22.41 8.58 -6.48
CA THR A 120 23.37 9.67 -6.25
C THR A 120 23.11 10.43 -4.95
N ALA A 121 21.88 10.39 -4.43
CA ALA A 121 21.55 10.98 -3.14
C ALA A 121 22.27 10.25 -1.99
N THR A 122 22.59 11.00 -0.93
CA THR A 122 23.39 10.50 0.20
C THR A 122 22.69 10.57 1.56
N GLY A 123 21.65 11.37 1.70
CA GLY A 123 20.82 11.42 2.91
C GLY A 123 19.81 10.29 2.92
N THR A 124 19.35 9.88 4.10
CA THR A 124 18.20 8.96 4.24
C THR A 124 16.90 9.71 4.48
N CYS A 125 16.97 10.97 4.87
CA CYS A 125 15.84 11.84 5.17
C CYS A 125 16.24 13.27 4.81
N GLU A 126 15.29 14.09 4.37
CA GLU A 126 15.51 15.52 4.17
C GLU A 126 14.30 16.35 4.62
N GLY A 127 14.49 17.64 4.91
CA GLY A 127 13.37 18.53 5.27
C GLY A 127 12.92 19.39 4.09
N VAL A 128 12.05 20.36 4.35
CA VAL A 128 11.41 21.28 3.37
C VAL A 128 12.34 22.09 2.45
N PHE A 129 13.65 22.05 2.66
CA PHE A 129 14.65 22.72 1.80
C PHE A 129 15.58 21.72 1.13
N GLY A 130 15.14 20.47 1.03
CA GLY A 130 15.81 19.37 0.38
C GLY A 130 15.84 19.49 -1.14
N THR A 131 16.22 18.39 -1.77
CA THR A 131 16.38 18.24 -3.21
C THR A 131 15.29 17.35 -3.84
N GLY A 132 14.31 16.94 -3.05
CA GLY A 132 13.31 15.93 -3.36
C GLY A 132 13.84 14.49 -3.24
N ASN A 133 15.16 14.27 -3.20
CA ASN A 133 15.73 12.95 -3.39
C ASN A 133 16.61 12.49 -2.21
N VAL A 134 16.32 11.29 -1.72
CA VAL A 134 17.14 10.60 -0.71
C VAL A 134 17.73 9.29 -1.26
N MET A 135 18.68 8.72 -0.54
CA MET A 135 19.47 7.58 -0.99
C MET A 135 18.59 6.34 -1.21
N PHE A 136 18.88 5.60 -2.28
CA PHE A 136 18.33 4.27 -2.55
C PHE A 136 18.38 3.29 -1.36
N LEU A 137 17.64 2.19 -1.49
CA LEU A 137 17.66 1.06 -0.58
C LEU A 137 18.36 -0.13 -1.26
N ALA A 138 19.38 -0.70 -0.65
CA ALA A 138 19.99 -1.95 -1.14
C ALA A 138 19.16 -3.12 -0.62
N LEU A 139 18.36 -3.72 -1.48
CA LEU A 139 17.39 -4.76 -1.13
C LEU A 139 17.81 -6.11 -1.69
N VAL A 140 17.36 -7.18 -1.02
CA VAL A 140 17.59 -8.58 -1.40
C VAL A 140 16.26 -9.32 -1.52
N PRO A 141 16.22 -10.51 -2.15
CA PRO A 141 15.00 -11.30 -2.27
C PRO A 141 14.37 -11.57 -0.91
N GLY A 142 13.05 -11.37 -0.82
CA GLY A 142 12.25 -11.47 0.40
C GLY A 142 12.12 -10.17 1.19
N ASP A 143 12.85 -9.09 0.82
CA ASP A 143 12.60 -7.78 1.43
C ASP A 143 11.24 -7.23 0.97
N GLU A 144 10.53 -6.63 1.92
CA GLU A 144 9.23 -6.00 1.74
C GLU A 144 9.38 -4.48 1.85
N VAL A 145 8.75 -3.74 0.94
CA VAL A 145 8.80 -2.27 0.91
C VAL A 145 7.39 -1.72 1.00
N ILE A 146 7.16 -0.85 1.98
CA ILE A 146 5.94 -0.05 2.07
C ILE A 146 6.28 1.40 1.75
N ILE A 147 5.56 1.99 0.79
CA ILE A 147 5.69 3.39 0.41
C ILE A 147 4.39 4.11 0.73
N VAL A 148 4.47 5.26 1.39
CA VAL A 148 3.38 6.22 1.41
C VAL A 148 3.76 7.46 0.64
N VAL A 149 2.84 7.90 -0.21
CA VAL A 149 2.90 9.20 -0.89
C VAL A 149 1.87 10.10 -0.23
N ASP A 150 2.28 11.24 0.32
CA ASP A 150 1.40 12.23 0.95
C ASP A 150 1.34 13.49 0.09
N ARG A 151 0.14 13.84 -0.38
CA ARG A 151 -0.06 15.12 -1.05
C ARG A 151 -0.20 16.22 -0.01
N PHE A 152 0.93 16.86 0.29
CA PHE A 152 0.98 18.05 1.15
C PHE A 152 0.05 19.14 0.62
N SER A 153 0.13 19.40 -0.68
CA SER A 153 -0.70 20.38 -1.37
C SER A 153 -2.20 20.07 -1.27
N ILE A 154 -3.00 21.12 -1.05
CA ILE A 154 -4.47 20.99 -1.04
C ILE A 154 -5.06 20.82 -2.45
N THR A 155 -4.31 21.24 -3.48
CA THR A 155 -4.71 21.15 -4.89
C THR A 155 -4.80 19.68 -5.31
N PRO A 156 -5.94 19.20 -5.80
CA PRO A 156 -6.04 17.86 -6.38
C PRO A 156 -5.14 17.72 -7.60
N ASP A 157 -4.42 16.60 -7.69
CA ASP A 157 -3.56 16.28 -8.83
C ASP A 157 -3.29 14.77 -8.87
N THR A 158 -2.63 14.32 -9.93
CA THR A 158 -2.15 12.95 -10.11
C THR A 158 -0.63 12.92 -10.21
N PHE A 159 -0.02 11.76 -9.98
CA PHE A 159 1.42 11.56 -10.15
C PHE A 159 1.74 10.27 -10.90
N ASN A 160 2.89 10.25 -11.56
CA ASN A 160 3.53 9.01 -12.00
C ASN A 160 4.43 8.49 -10.89
N LEU A 161 4.44 7.16 -10.72
CA LEU A 161 5.34 6.48 -9.82
C LEU A 161 6.16 5.48 -10.66
N THR A 162 7.37 5.92 -11.02
CA THR A 162 8.32 5.15 -11.83
C THR A 162 9.28 4.41 -10.91
N PHE A 163 9.70 3.19 -11.29
CA PHE A 163 10.73 2.44 -10.56
C PHE A 163 11.97 2.27 -11.43
N GLY A 164 13.14 2.31 -10.81
CA GLY A 164 14.41 2.18 -11.53
C GLY A 164 14.71 0.75 -12.00
N ASP A 165 14.14 -0.25 -11.33
CA ASP A 165 14.37 -1.67 -11.59
C ASP A 165 13.13 -2.52 -11.22
N PRO A 166 12.01 -2.37 -11.95
CA PRO A 166 10.77 -3.09 -11.65
C PRO A 166 10.84 -4.60 -11.92
N ASP A 167 11.85 -5.06 -12.68
CA ASP A 167 12.06 -6.48 -12.97
C ASP A 167 12.46 -7.27 -11.71
N ALA A 168 12.92 -6.58 -10.66
CA ALA A 168 13.28 -7.18 -9.38
C ALA A 168 12.07 -7.48 -8.45
N PHE A 169 10.83 -7.17 -8.87
CA PHE A 169 9.65 -7.29 -8.02
C PHE A 169 8.99 -8.67 -8.13
N ASP A 170 8.52 -9.21 -7.00
CA ASP A 170 7.74 -10.44 -6.96
C ASP A 170 6.27 -10.16 -7.30
N CYS A 171 5.80 -10.73 -8.42
CA CYS A 171 4.39 -10.62 -8.84
C CYS A 171 3.44 -11.57 -8.09
N SER A 172 3.96 -12.51 -7.29
CA SER A 172 3.14 -13.49 -6.56
C SER A 172 2.21 -12.86 -5.52
N ILE A 173 2.51 -11.63 -5.10
CA ILE A 173 1.71 -10.83 -4.15
C ILE A 173 0.40 -10.31 -4.74
N LEU A 174 0.23 -10.35 -6.06
CA LEU A 174 -1.00 -9.95 -6.69
C LEU A 174 -2.09 -10.99 -6.40
N VAL A 175 -2.91 -10.72 -5.39
CA VAL A 175 -4.16 -11.43 -5.19
C VAL A 175 -5.14 -10.91 -6.24
N THR A 176 -5.47 -11.73 -7.23
CA THR A 176 -6.52 -11.39 -8.20
C THR A 176 -7.87 -11.34 -7.48
N ALA A 177 -8.33 -10.14 -7.12
CA ALA A 177 -9.67 -9.92 -6.58
C ALA A 177 -10.68 -9.80 -7.72
N ALA A 178 -11.74 -10.64 -7.70
CA ALA A 178 -12.90 -10.50 -8.60
C ALA A 178 -13.99 -9.71 -7.87
N CYS A 179 -14.68 -8.83 -8.57
CA CYS A 179 -16.02 -8.43 -8.15
C CYS A 179 -17.02 -9.57 -8.39
N GLU A 180 -18.11 -9.62 -7.62
CA GLU A 180 -19.19 -10.57 -7.86
C GLU A 180 -19.72 -10.45 -9.30
N GLY A 181 -19.59 -11.53 -10.08
CA GLY A 181 -20.00 -11.58 -11.48
C GLY A 181 -18.93 -11.24 -12.51
N GLU A 182 -17.74 -10.79 -12.11
CA GLU A 182 -16.61 -10.58 -13.02
C GLU A 182 -15.87 -11.90 -13.29
N PRO A 183 -15.70 -12.31 -14.56
CA PRO A 183 -14.95 -13.51 -14.88
C PRO A 183 -13.44 -13.28 -14.66
N ILE A 184 -12.84 -14.01 -13.72
CA ILE A 184 -11.38 -14.14 -13.63
C ILE A 184 -10.93 -15.31 -14.50
N THR A 185 -9.90 -15.07 -15.31
CA THR A 185 -9.17 -16.14 -16.00
C THR A 185 -7.98 -16.55 -15.15
N LEU A 186 -7.97 -17.80 -14.69
CA LEU A 186 -6.84 -18.43 -14.03
C LEU A 186 -6.13 -19.30 -15.07
N ASP A 187 -4.92 -18.92 -15.48
CA ASP A 187 -4.12 -19.66 -16.46
C ASP A 187 -2.87 -20.23 -15.79
N ALA A 188 -2.52 -21.47 -16.12
CA ALA A 188 -1.34 -22.13 -15.61
C ALA A 188 -0.54 -22.77 -16.75
N SER A 189 0.73 -22.39 -16.85
CA SER A 189 1.59 -22.66 -18.02
C SER A 189 2.80 -23.56 -17.73
N ALA A 190 2.88 -24.15 -16.54
CA ALA A 190 3.99 -25.02 -16.15
C ALA A 190 4.00 -26.34 -16.94
N THR A 191 5.09 -26.60 -17.66
CA THR A 191 5.19 -27.70 -18.64
C THR A 191 5.32 -29.09 -17.99
N ASP A 192 5.74 -29.13 -16.72
CA ASP A 192 5.94 -30.36 -15.93
C ASP A 192 4.90 -30.55 -14.81
N ALA A 193 3.86 -29.73 -14.77
CA ALA A 193 2.83 -29.85 -13.75
C ALA A 193 1.95 -31.09 -14.02
N ILE A 194 1.77 -31.91 -12.99
CA ILE A 194 0.87 -33.08 -13.01
C ILE A 194 -0.60 -32.72 -12.72
N GLY A 195 -0.86 -31.47 -12.35
CA GLY A 195 -2.19 -30.93 -12.07
C GLY A 195 -2.10 -29.50 -11.52
N TYR A 196 -3.24 -28.81 -11.56
CA TYR A 196 -3.42 -27.49 -10.98
C TYR A 196 -4.64 -27.53 -10.06
N GLU A 197 -4.51 -26.90 -8.90
CA GLU A 197 -5.60 -26.71 -7.96
C GLU A 197 -5.76 -25.21 -7.73
N TRP A 198 -6.99 -24.73 -7.89
CA TRP A 198 -7.35 -23.36 -7.64
C TRP A 198 -8.22 -23.31 -6.38
N SER A 199 -7.99 -22.34 -5.52
CA SER A 199 -8.83 -22.08 -4.35
C SER A 199 -9.05 -20.58 -4.21
N TYR A 200 -10.12 -20.20 -3.53
CA TYR A 200 -10.38 -18.80 -3.16
C TYR A 200 -10.67 -18.74 -1.67
N GLU A 201 -10.40 -17.58 -1.08
CA GLU A 201 -10.69 -17.33 0.32
C GLU A 201 -12.09 -16.72 0.47
N ASP A 202 -12.94 -17.32 1.31
CA ASP A 202 -14.28 -16.79 1.59
C ASP A 202 -14.67 -16.99 3.07
N PRO A 203 -14.87 -15.89 3.83
CA PRO A 203 -14.72 -14.50 3.43
C PRO A 203 -13.23 -14.10 3.27
N PRO A 204 -12.90 -13.06 2.51
CA PRO A 204 -11.53 -12.53 2.42
C PRO A 204 -10.95 -12.21 3.82
N GLY A 205 -9.70 -12.61 4.07
CA GLY A 205 -9.00 -12.46 5.35
C GLY A 205 -9.37 -13.47 6.45
N SER A 206 -10.09 -14.55 6.12
CA SER A 206 -10.50 -15.61 7.06
C SER A 206 -9.48 -16.74 7.26
N ASN A 207 -8.46 -16.84 6.42
CA ASN A 207 -7.61 -18.00 6.18
C ASN A 207 -8.39 -19.30 5.83
N LEU A 208 -9.64 -19.18 5.35
CA LEU A 208 -10.44 -20.31 4.89
C LEU A 208 -10.42 -20.40 3.37
N TYR A 209 -9.61 -21.31 2.84
CA TYR A 209 -9.51 -21.56 1.40
C TYR A 209 -10.50 -22.63 0.97
N ILE A 210 -11.40 -22.25 0.06
CA ILE A 210 -12.40 -23.11 -0.56
C ILE A 210 -11.86 -23.55 -1.93
N PRO A 211 -11.71 -24.87 -2.20
CA PRO A 211 -11.29 -25.34 -3.51
C PRO A 211 -12.35 -24.99 -4.56
N PHE A 212 -11.89 -24.59 -5.73
CA PHE A 212 -12.75 -24.31 -6.87
C PHE A 212 -13.43 -25.61 -7.32
N ILE A 213 -14.76 -25.69 -7.24
CA ILE A 213 -15.54 -26.74 -7.91
C ILE A 213 -16.12 -26.09 -9.17
N PRO A 214 -15.61 -26.38 -10.38
CA PRO A 214 -16.20 -25.84 -11.58
C PRO A 214 -17.69 -26.23 -11.64
N ALA A 215 -18.56 -25.25 -11.80
CA ALA A 215 -19.82 -25.52 -12.47
C ALA A 215 -19.45 -25.90 -13.91
N GLU A 216 -19.44 -27.20 -14.21
CA GLU A 216 -19.35 -27.75 -15.56
C GLU A 216 -20.31 -26.98 -16.48
N THR A 217 -19.76 -26.13 -17.34
CA THR A 217 -20.50 -25.37 -18.35
C THR A 217 -19.99 -25.69 -19.75
N GLY A 218 -19.73 -26.98 -20.01
CA GLY A 218 -19.52 -27.52 -21.35
C GLY A 218 -20.51 -28.66 -21.64
N PRO A 219 -20.99 -28.82 -22.89
CA PRO A 219 -21.82 -29.96 -23.24
C PRO A 219 -20.95 -31.22 -23.38
N THR A 220 -21.52 -32.36 -22.98
CA THR A 220 -20.96 -33.72 -23.11
C THR A 220 -20.52 -34.09 -24.51
#